data_AF-A0A351GFU5-F1
#
_entry.id   AF-A0A351GFU5-F1
#
_cell.length_a   1.000
_cell.length_b   1.000
_cell.length_c   1.000
_cell.angle_alpha   90.00
_cell.angle_beta   90.00
_cell.angle_gamma   90.00
#
_symmetry.space_group_name_H-M   'P 1'
#
loop_
_entity.id
_entity.type
_entity.pdbx_description
1 polymer ?
#
loop_
_entity_poly.entity_id
_entity_poly.type
_entity_poly.pdbx_seq_one_letter_code
_entity_poly.pdbx_strand_id
1 'polypeptide(L)'
;MKKVLEIEIPKFLTHIHTSKYKTLKIGFQKMYAGMHPMVRKKVMKDLHDYLEDAIPSKTFKQSFAAKPFKMHIEAHAPINWPQVKWYRDKGLKWTPPKKGYVPNWDIDNLMVIWIKLLNDHMVDHGLMPDDNVAYLRGCSYEYIECATLDDRKLVYQLFQ
;
A
#
# COMPACT_ATOMS: atom_id res chain seq x y z
N MET A 1 22.86 8.22 1.00
CA MET A 1 21.96 8.29 -0.16
C MET A 1 21.02 9.46 0.06
N LYS A 2 20.63 10.16 -1.01
CA LYS A 2 19.75 11.34 -0.95
C LYS A 2 18.34 10.91 -1.36
N LYS A 3 17.30 11.49 -0.74
CA LYS A 3 15.91 11.29 -1.18
C LYS A 3 15.72 11.93 -2.56
N VAL A 4 15.25 11.16 -3.53
CA VAL A 4 15.04 11.59 -4.92
C VAL A 4 13.57 11.61 -5.32
N LEU A 5 12.71 10.92 -4.56
CA LEU A 5 11.27 10.89 -4.76
C LEU A 5 10.57 10.80 -3.40
N GLU A 6 9.43 11.47 -3.30
CA GLU A 6 8.46 11.28 -2.23
C GLU A 6 7.06 11.37 -2.83
N ILE A 7 6.21 10.38 -2.57
CA ILE A 7 4.83 10.32 -3.02
C ILE A 7 3.96 10.02 -1.82
N GLU A 8 2.93 10.84 -1.62
CA GLU A 8 1.92 10.61 -0.60
C GLU A 8 0.64 10.07 -1.24
N ILE A 9 0.14 8.95 -0.70
CA ILE A 9 -1.15 8.34 -1.07
C ILE A 9 -2.11 8.55 0.09
N PRO A 10 -2.89 9.65 0.10
CA PRO A 10 -3.81 9.93 1.18
C PRO A 10 -4.96 8.93 1.17
N LYS A 11 -5.46 8.61 2.37
CA LYS A 11 -6.64 7.76 2.56
C LYS A 11 -6.57 6.43 1.81
N PHE A 12 -5.38 5.81 1.79
CA PHE A 12 -5.13 4.60 1.01
C PHE A 12 -6.21 3.52 1.21
N LEU A 13 -6.50 2.76 0.15
CA LEU A 13 -7.62 1.82 0.13
C LEU A 13 -7.45 0.75 1.22
N THR A 14 -8.53 0.40 1.93
CA THR A 14 -8.48 -0.59 3.01
C THR A 14 -9.17 -1.91 2.65
N HIS A 15 -10.16 -1.83 1.76
CA HIS A 15 -10.98 -2.95 1.31
C HIS A 15 -11.22 -2.84 -0.19
N ILE A 16 -11.41 -3.98 -0.84
CA ILE A 16 -11.68 -4.07 -2.27
C ILE A 16 -12.86 -4.99 -2.55
N HIS A 17 -13.64 -4.67 -3.57
CA HIS A 17 -14.81 -5.45 -3.97
C HIS A 17 -14.38 -6.66 -4.81
N THR A 18 -14.47 -7.86 -4.25
CA THR A 18 -14.25 -9.09 -5.02
C THR A 18 -15.48 -9.43 -5.88
N SER A 19 -16.67 -9.09 -5.39
CA SER A 19 -17.96 -9.20 -6.08
C SER A 19 -18.91 -8.09 -5.62
N LYS A 20 -20.10 -8.00 -6.23
CA LYS A 20 -21.17 -7.07 -5.83
C LYS A 20 -21.55 -7.14 -4.35
N TYR A 21 -21.37 -8.31 -3.73
CA TYR A 21 -21.81 -8.58 -2.35
C TYR A 21 -20.66 -8.83 -1.37
N LYS A 22 -19.43 -8.96 -1.85
CA LYS A 22 -18.29 -9.38 -1.04
C LYS A 22 -17.12 -8.41 -1.17
N THR A 23 -16.84 -7.75 -0.07
CA THR A 23 -15.61 -6.97 0.13
C THR A 23 -14.55 -7.80 0.84
N LEU A 24 -13.30 -7.55 0.49
CA LEU A 24 -12.14 -8.14 1.11
C LEU A 24 -11.30 -7.03 1.73
N LYS A 25 -10.89 -7.19 2.98
CA LYS A 25 -9.86 -6.35 3.58
C LYS A 25 -8.51 -6.67 2.96
N ILE A 26 -7.84 -5.64 2.46
CA ILE A 26 -6.53 -5.74 1.82
C ILE A 26 -5.50 -6.16 2.88
N GLY A 27 -4.83 -7.27 2.63
CA GLY A 27 -3.72 -7.77 3.42
C GLY A 27 -3.03 -8.95 2.74
N PHE A 28 -1.70 -9.02 2.86
CA PHE A 28 -0.84 -9.95 2.14
C PHE A 28 -1.26 -11.42 2.31
N GLN A 29 -1.41 -11.88 3.56
CA GLN A 29 -1.77 -13.28 3.86
C GLN A 29 -3.10 -13.66 3.19
N LYS A 30 -4.11 -12.78 3.23
CA LYS A 30 -5.42 -13.07 2.62
C LYS A 30 -5.34 -13.18 1.10
N MET A 31 -4.51 -12.37 0.45
CA MET A 31 -4.38 -12.36 -1.01
C MET A 31 -3.49 -13.47 -1.53
N TYR A 32 -2.38 -13.77 -0.86
CA TYR A 32 -1.39 -14.71 -1.38
C TYR A 32 -1.47 -16.11 -0.77
N ALA A 33 -1.98 -16.29 0.46
CA ALA A 33 -2.05 -17.60 1.09
C ALA A 33 -3.42 -18.29 0.96
N GLY A 34 -4.51 -17.56 0.68
CA GLY A 34 -5.88 -18.11 0.78
C GLY A 34 -6.82 -17.83 -0.40
N MET A 35 -6.34 -17.22 -1.48
CA MET A 35 -7.21 -16.78 -2.59
C MET A 35 -6.95 -17.55 -3.88
N HIS A 36 -8.05 -17.92 -4.56
CA HIS A 36 -7.97 -18.53 -5.89
C HIS A 36 -7.26 -17.58 -6.89
N PRO A 37 -6.34 -18.07 -7.74
CA PRO A 37 -5.51 -17.24 -8.61
C PRO A 37 -6.28 -16.26 -9.50
N MET A 38 -7.42 -16.66 -10.05
CA MET A 38 -8.24 -15.78 -10.90
C MET A 38 -8.84 -14.59 -10.12
N VAL A 39 -9.29 -14.83 -8.88
CA VAL A 39 -9.83 -13.75 -8.02
C VAL A 39 -8.71 -12.82 -7.62
N ARG A 40 -7.52 -13.39 -7.31
CA ARG A 40 -6.32 -12.60 -7.00
C ARG A 40 -5.93 -11.71 -8.17
N LYS A 41 -5.90 -12.25 -9.40
CA LYS A 41 -5.57 -11.47 -10.61
C LYS A 41 -6.52 -10.28 -10.78
N LYS A 42 -7.83 -10.50 -10.60
CA LYS A 42 -8.82 -9.41 -10.63
C LYS A 42 -8.56 -8.37 -9.54
N VAL A 43 -8.38 -8.81 -8.30
CA VAL A 43 -8.09 -7.92 -7.16
C VAL A 43 -6.82 -7.10 -7.39
N MET A 44 -5.75 -7.71 -7.89
CA MET A 44 -4.51 -6.98 -8.18
C MET A 44 -4.73 -5.95 -9.27
N LYS A 45 -5.44 -6.28 -10.35
CA LYS A 45 -5.80 -5.31 -11.40
C LYS A 45 -6.54 -4.11 -10.80
N ASP A 46 -7.58 -4.35 -10.01
CA ASP A 46 -8.36 -3.28 -9.38
C ASP A 46 -7.50 -2.42 -8.42
N LEU A 47 -6.46 -2.99 -7.79
CA LEU A 47 -5.49 -2.26 -6.97
C LEU A 47 -4.49 -1.43 -7.80
N HIS A 48 -4.05 -1.94 -8.96
CA HIS A 48 -3.24 -1.15 -9.90
C HIS A 48 -4.06 0.00 -10.49
N ASP A 49 -5.31 -0.23 -10.88
CA ASP A 49 -6.21 0.83 -11.35
C ASP A 49 -6.35 1.93 -10.28
N TYR A 50 -6.51 1.54 -9.00
CA TYR A 50 -6.52 2.49 -7.88
C TYR A 50 -5.22 3.30 -7.75
N LEU A 51 -4.06 2.67 -7.93
CA LEU A 51 -2.78 3.37 -7.89
C LEU A 51 -2.58 4.32 -9.07
N GLU A 52 -3.08 3.98 -10.27
CA GLU A 52 -3.05 4.89 -11.42
C GLU A 52 -3.87 6.15 -11.13
N ASP A 53 -5.05 6.01 -10.53
CA ASP A 53 -5.88 7.15 -10.14
C ASP A 53 -5.21 7.99 -9.05
N ALA A 54 -4.56 7.34 -8.07
CA ALA A 54 -3.93 8.00 -6.94
C ALA A 54 -2.57 8.65 -7.26
N ILE A 55 -1.80 8.03 -8.16
CA ILE A 55 -0.48 8.47 -8.60
C ILE A 55 -0.45 8.43 -10.14
N PRO A 56 -1.07 9.42 -10.80
CA PRO A 56 -1.15 9.43 -12.25
C PRO A 56 0.24 9.47 -12.88
N SER A 57 0.44 8.77 -13.99
CA SER A 57 1.68 8.77 -14.80
C SER A 57 2.33 10.16 -14.99
N LYS A 58 1.54 11.21 -15.20
CA LYS A 58 2.00 12.62 -15.33
C LYS A 58 2.70 13.19 -14.09
N THR A 59 2.59 12.52 -12.94
CA THR A 59 3.30 12.87 -11.70
C THR A 59 4.81 12.69 -11.88
N PHE A 60 5.21 11.81 -12.81
CA PHE A 60 6.59 11.45 -13.07
C PHE A 60 7.18 12.34 -14.15
N LYS A 61 7.96 13.34 -13.74
CA LYS A 61 8.63 14.28 -14.66
C LYS A 61 10.04 13.83 -15.08
N GLN A 62 10.57 12.78 -14.47
CA GLN A 62 11.94 12.33 -14.65
C GLN A 62 12.01 10.81 -14.52
N SER A 63 12.70 10.14 -15.43
CA SER A 63 13.16 8.77 -15.18
C SER A 63 14.43 8.83 -14.36
N PHE A 64 14.61 7.88 -13.45
CA PHE A 64 15.87 7.81 -12.70
C PHE A 64 16.92 7.05 -13.51
N ALA A 65 18.17 7.51 -13.41
CA ALA A 65 19.30 6.81 -14.02
C ALA A 65 19.39 5.38 -13.47
N ALA A 66 19.98 4.46 -14.24
CA ALA A 66 20.21 3.04 -13.90
C ALA A 66 21.22 2.80 -12.74
N LYS A 67 21.21 3.65 -11.71
CA LYS A 67 22.00 3.47 -10.49
C LYS A 67 21.11 2.84 -9.41
N PRO A 68 21.69 2.09 -8.46
CA PRO A 68 20.92 1.43 -7.41
C PRO A 68 20.12 2.40 -6.54
N PHE A 69 18.93 1.97 -6.14
CA PHE A 69 18.00 2.65 -5.26
C PHE A 69 17.82 1.91 -3.94
N LYS A 70 17.38 2.65 -2.92
CA LYS A 70 16.73 2.11 -1.73
C LYS A 70 15.35 2.72 -1.61
N MET A 71 14.42 1.95 -1.06
CA MET A 71 13.05 2.36 -0.83
C MET A 71 12.74 2.36 0.66
N HIS A 72 11.95 3.35 1.07
CA HIS A 72 11.31 3.41 2.38
C HIS A 72 9.81 3.70 2.20
N ILE A 73 8.96 3.05 3.00
CA ILE A 73 7.54 3.34 3.01
C ILE A 73 7.04 3.56 4.44
N GLU A 74 6.43 4.71 4.68
CA GLU A 74 5.74 4.99 5.93
C GLU A 74 4.27 4.55 5.83
N ALA A 75 3.84 3.72 6.78
CA ALA A 75 2.48 3.23 6.89
C ALA A 75 1.73 3.99 7.98
N HIS A 76 1.02 5.04 7.60
CA HIS A 76 0.22 5.83 8.54
C HIS A 76 -1.14 5.14 8.73
N ALA A 77 -1.37 4.54 9.90
CA ALA A 77 -2.60 3.81 10.19
C ALA A 77 -2.97 3.86 11.69
N PRO A 78 -4.27 3.78 12.04
CA PRO A 78 -4.67 3.72 13.44
C PRO A 78 -4.16 2.44 14.13
N ILE A 79 -3.79 2.54 15.41
CA ILE A 79 -3.19 1.44 16.18
C ILE A 79 -4.04 0.16 16.23
N ASN A 80 -5.37 0.30 16.17
CA ASN A 80 -6.31 -0.81 16.06
C ASN A 80 -6.76 -1.06 14.62
N TRP A 81 -5.86 -0.92 13.64
CA TRP A 81 -6.10 -1.18 12.21
C TRP A 81 -6.96 -2.43 11.91
N PRO A 82 -6.79 -3.58 12.58
CA PRO A 82 -7.64 -4.76 12.36
C PRO A 82 -9.14 -4.49 12.51
N GLN A 83 -9.54 -3.52 13.33
CA GLN A 83 -10.93 -3.17 13.59
C GLN A 83 -11.59 -2.34 12.47
N VAL A 84 -10.83 -1.89 11.48
CA VAL A 84 -11.38 -1.27 10.26
C VAL A 84 -12.17 -2.33 9.49
N LYS A 85 -13.47 -2.06 9.27
CA LYS A 85 -14.42 -2.98 8.64
C LYS A 85 -15.21 -2.29 7.54
N TRP A 86 -15.60 -3.05 6.52
CA TRP A 86 -16.56 -2.60 5.51
C TRP A 86 -17.94 -3.19 5.79
N TYR A 87 -18.96 -2.33 5.75
CA TYR A 87 -20.36 -2.71 5.83
C TYR A 87 -21.06 -2.34 4.52
N ARG A 88 -21.83 -3.26 3.94
CA ARG A 88 -22.48 -3.09 2.64
C ARG A 88 -23.25 -1.77 2.51
N ASP A 89 -23.99 -1.39 3.55
CA ASP A 89 -24.90 -0.23 3.51
C ASP A 89 -24.30 1.03 4.17
N LYS A 90 -23.21 0.86 4.94
CA LYS A 90 -22.62 1.94 5.75
C LYS A 90 -21.20 2.30 5.31
N GLY A 91 -20.65 1.60 4.32
CA GLY A 91 -19.28 1.75 3.84
C GLY A 91 -18.24 1.41 4.89
N LEU A 92 -17.12 2.12 4.82
CA LEU A 92 -15.99 1.96 5.73
C LEU A 92 -16.35 2.45 7.14
N LYS A 93 -16.10 1.60 8.15
CA LYS A 93 -16.32 1.92 9.55
C LYS A 93 -15.11 1.51 10.39
N TRP A 94 -14.86 2.33 11.40
CA TRP A 94 -13.83 2.10 12.41
C TRP A 94 -14.27 2.76 13.71
N THR A 95 -13.85 2.17 14.82
CA THR A 95 -14.11 2.67 16.16
C THR A 95 -12.76 2.92 16.82
N PRO A 96 -12.56 4.07 17.49
CA PRO A 96 -11.32 4.33 18.20
C PRO A 96 -10.95 3.23 19.21
N PRO A 97 -9.65 3.00 19.45
CA PRO A 97 -9.20 2.03 20.44
C PRO A 97 -9.67 2.45 21.84
N LYS A 98 -10.02 1.46 22.67
CA LYS A 98 -10.28 1.71 24.10
C LYS A 98 -8.97 2.09 24.79
N LYS A 99 -9.05 2.81 25.91
CA LYS A 99 -7.89 3.10 26.76
C LYS A 99 -7.17 1.80 27.15
N GLY A 100 -5.86 1.74 26.95
CA GLY A 100 -5.04 0.55 27.20
C GLY A 100 -5.12 -0.53 26.13
N TYR A 101 -5.60 -0.20 24.92
CA TYR A 101 -5.55 -1.13 23.80
C TYR A 101 -4.11 -1.56 23.49
N VAL A 102 -3.91 -2.87 23.37
CA VAL A 102 -2.64 -3.48 22.95
C VAL A 102 -2.82 -4.03 21.53
N PRO A 103 -2.05 -3.57 20.54
CA PRO A 103 -2.15 -4.07 19.16
C PRO A 103 -1.66 -5.53 19.08
N ASN A 104 -2.33 -6.33 18.25
CA ASN A 104 -2.03 -7.76 18.05
C ASN A 104 -1.97 -8.14 16.56
N TRP A 105 -1.53 -7.22 15.71
CA TRP A 105 -1.51 -7.39 14.26
C TRP A 105 -0.14 -7.09 13.68
N ASP A 106 0.14 -7.73 12.56
CA ASP A 106 1.45 -7.65 11.89
C ASP A 106 1.42 -6.55 10.83
N ILE A 107 2.38 -5.61 10.91
CA ILE A 107 2.55 -4.56 9.89
C ILE A 107 2.86 -5.17 8.52
N ASP A 108 3.61 -6.27 8.46
CA ASP A 108 3.98 -6.93 7.20
C ASP A 108 2.74 -7.35 6.40
N ASN A 109 1.70 -7.81 7.11
CA ASN A 109 0.44 -8.20 6.47
C ASN A 109 -0.28 -7.00 5.84
N LEU A 110 -0.06 -5.79 6.35
CA LEU A 110 -0.50 -4.55 5.71
C LEU A 110 0.44 -4.13 4.57
N MET A 111 1.75 -4.17 4.78
CA MET A 111 2.71 -3.46 3.93
C MET A 111 3.19 -4.21 2.70
N VAL A 112 3.35 -5.53 2.77
CA VAL A 112 3.98 -6.29 1.67
C VAL A 112 3.18 -6.17 0.36
N ILE A 113 1.85 -6.06 0.45
CA ILE A 113 1.04 -5.82 -0.75
C ILE A 113 1.30 -4.46 -1.38
N TRP A 114 1.37 -3.40 -0.57
CA TRP A 114 1.59 -2.04 -1.05
C TRP A 114 2.98 -1.87 -1.64
N ILE A 115 3.99 -2.47 -1.02
CA ILE A 115 5.36 -2.53 -1.54
C ILE A 115 5.36 -3.09 -2.96
N LYS A 116 4.75 -4.27 -3.15
CA LYS A 116 4.72 -4.92 -4.45
C LYS A 116 3.99 -4.07 -5.50
N LEU A 117 2.79 -3.58 -5.16
CA LEU A 117 1.99 -2.77 -6.08
C LEU A 117 2.69 -1.46 -6.47
N LEU A 118 3.36 -0.79 -5.53
CA LEU A 118 4.06 0.45 -5.78
C LEU A 118 5.30 0.22 -6.64
N ASN A 119 6.07 -0.84 -6.37
CA ASN A 119 7.20 -1.21 -7.22
C ASN A 119 6.78 -1.46 -8.67
N ASP A 120 5.79 -2.33 -8.86
CA ASP A 120 5.21 -2.63 -10.17
C ASP A 120 4.76 -1.31 -10.85
N HIS A 121 4.04 -0.44 -10.12
CA HIS A 121 3.60 0.87 -10.63
C HIS A 121 4.75 1.78 -11.06
N MET A 122 5.84 1.85 -10.29
CA MET A 122 6.99 2.68 -10.63
C MET A 122 7.75 2.13 -11.86
N VAL A 123 7.84 0.81 -12.01
CA VAL A 123 8.48 0.17 -13.17
C VAL A 123 7.64 0.36 -14.42
N ASP A 124 6.33 0.12 -14.34
CA ASP A 124 5.39 0.26 -15.47
C ASP A 124 5.38 1.69 -16.04
N HIS A 125 5.66 2.68 -15.20
CA HIS A 125 5.74 4.09 -15.57
C HIS A 125 7.14 4.59 -15.94
N GLY A 126 8.14 3.70 -15.99
CA GLY A 126 9.51 4.05 -16.38
C GLY A 126 10.24 4.95 -15.39
N LEU A 127 9.78 5.05 -14.13
CA LEU A 127 10.54 5.72 -13.07
C LEU A 127 11.77 4.90 -12.69
N MET A 128 11.60 3.59 -12.55
CA MET A 128 12.67 2.65 -12.27
C MET A 128 12.83 1.71 -13.45
N PRO A 129 14.06 1.31 -13.82
CA PRO A 129 14.27 0.34 -14.90
C PRO A 129 13.63 -1.03 -14.62
N ASP A 130 13.70 -1.48 -13.37
CA ASP A 130 13.17 -2.75 -12.87
C ASP A 130 13.22 -2.70 -11.32
N ASP A 131 12.43 -3.52 -10.62
CA ASP A 131 12.46 -3.66 -9.15
C ASP A 131 13.33 -4.84 -8.67
N ASN A 132 14.02 -5.49 -9.59
CA ASN A 132 14.98 -6.54 -9.28
C ASN A 132 16.19 -6.03 -8.47
N VAL A 133 16.96 -6.98 -7.93
CA VAL A 133 18.10 -6.69 -7.05
C VAL A 133 19.22 -5.89 -7.71
N ALA A 134 19.30 -5.77 -9.04
CA ALA A 134 20.30 -4.92 -9.69
C ALA A 134 20.06 -3.44 -9.36
N TYR A 135 18.79 -3.04 -9.32
CA TYR A 135 18.35 -1.67 -9.12
C TYR A 135 17.83 -1.43 -7.70
N LEU A 136 16.90 -2.24 -7.19
CA LEU A 136 16.36 -2.07 -5.83
C LEU A 136 17.19 -2.89 -4.82
N ARG A 137 18.13 -2.23 -4.13
CA ARG A 137 19.09 -2.87 -3.21
C ARG A 137 18.63 -2.89 -1.75
N GLY A 138 17.50 -2.27 -1.44
CA GLY A 138 16.97 -2.24 -0.09
C GLY A 138 15.54 -1.74 -0.07
N CYS A 139 14.73 -2.40 0.75
CA CYS A 139 13.35 -2.06 1.01
C CYS A 139 13.16 -2.02 2.54
N SER A 140 12.65 -0.92 3.05
CA SER A 140 12.28 -0.76 4.45
C SER A 140 10.89 -0.16 4.55
N TYR A 141 10.22 -0.38 5.67
CA TYR A 141 8.93 0.23 5.97
C TYR A 141 8.79 0.42 7.47
N GLU A 142 7.97 1.38 7.86
CA GLU A 142 7.69 1.65 9.26
C GLU A 142 6.21 1.93 9.53
N TYR A 143 5.81 1.68 10.77
CA TYR A 143 4.48 2.00 11.26
C TYR A 143 4.47 3.40 11.85
N ILE A 144 3.60 4.27 11.35
CA ILE A 144 3.32 5.57 11.95
C ILE A 144 1.88 5.57 12.45
N GLU A 145 1.68 5.74 13.75
CA GLU A 145 0.33 5.82 14.32
C GLU A 145 -0.35 7.12 13.90
N CYS A 146 -1.57 7.02 13.38
CA CYS A 146 -2.43 8.17 13.10
C CYS A 146 -3.67 8.17 14.00
N ALA A 147 -4.13 9.37 14.35
CA ALA A 147 -5.20 9.56 15.33
C ALA A 147 -6.55 9.02 14.85
N THR A 148 -6.86 9.20 13.56
CA THR A 148 -8.11 8.75 12.96
C THR A 148 -7.88 7.92 11.71
N LEU A 149 -8.91 7.16 11.31
CA LEU A 149 -8.86 6.41 10.06
C LEU A 149 -8.71 7.31 8.82
N ASP A 150 -9.18 8.56 8.86
CA ASP A 150 -9.10 9.49 7.73
C ASP A 150 -7.70 10.07 7.54
N ASP A 151 -6.86 10.03 8.58
CA ASP A 151 -5.46 10.47 8.53
C ASP A 151 -4.54 9.40 7.94
N ARG A 152 -5.08 8.21 7.63
CA ARG A 152 -4.30 7.11 7.08
C ARG A 152 -3.70 7.52 5.73
N LYS A 153 -2.45 7.15 5.49
CA LYS A 153 -1.76 7.41 4.24
C LYS A 153 -0.58 6.46 4.08
N LEU A 154 -0.09 6.36 2.84
CA LEU A 154 1.22 5.76 2.56
C LEU A 154 2.14 6.87 2.09
N VAL A 155 3.36 6.92 2.59
CA VAL A 155 4.41 7.80 2.08
C VAL A 155 5.49 6.93 1.47
N TYR A 156 5.59 6.95 0.15
CA TYR A 156 6.58 6.20 -0.61
C TYR A 156 7.79 7.08 -0.89
N GLN A 157 8.98 6.60 -0.53
CA GLN A 157 10.22 7.34 -0.69
C GLN A 157 11.26 6.50 -1.43
N LEU A 158 11.91 7.12 -2.43
CA LEU A 158 13.09 6.56 -3.07
C LEU A 158 14.34 7.37 -2.72
N PHE A 159 15.42 6.64 -2.51
CA PHE A 159 16.74 7.16 -2.23
C PHE A 159 17.70 6.66 -3.30
N GLN A 160 18.58 7.55 -3.77
CA GLN A 160 19.67 7.26 -4.70
C GLN A 160 20.98 7.86 -4.17
#